data_AF-A0A5D3BQL4-F1
#
_entry.id   AF-A0A5D3BQL4-F1
#
_cell.length_a   1.000
_cell.length_b   1.000
_cell.length_c   1.000
_cell.angle_alpha   90.00
_cell.angle_beta   90.00
_cell.angle_gamma   90.00
#
_symmetry.space_group_name_H-M   'P 1'
#
loop_
_entity.id
_entity.type
_entity.pdbx_description
1 polymer ?
#
loop_
_entity_poly.entity_id
_entity_poly.type
_entity_poly.pdbx_seq_one_letter_code
_entity_poly.pdbx_strand_id
1 'polypeptide(L)'
;MQEGRCAIDTWDALKRELRSQFFPQNVEILARRKLRKLKHTGSIQKYVKQFAGLMLDIRDMSEKDKVFCFVEGLKPWTKTKLYEQRVQDLTSAYAAVERLFDPSNDSQDTRRHPSSSSRGSRNNRPSSPKTTGGDRRFNGDRRSHQSNTGNS
;
A
#
# COMPACT_ATOMS: atom_id res chain seq x y z
N MET A 1 -51.74 -4.82 32.40
CA MET A 1 -50.41 -4.71 31.78
C MET A 1 -49.62 -5.94 32.19
N GLN A 2 -49.40 -6.90 31.29
CA GLN A 2 -48.61 -8.10 31.60
C GLN A 2 -47.14 -7.73 31.47
N GLU A 3 -46.40 -7.73 32.58
CA GLU A 3 -44.93 -7.74 32.54
C GLU A 3 -44.51 -9.08 31.94
N GLY A 4 -44.23 -9.08 30.64
CA GLY A 4 -43.66 -10.22 29.92
C GLY A 4 -42.23 -10.48 30.39
N ARG A 5 -42.07 -11.13 31.55
CA ARG A 5 -40.79 -11.66 31.99
C ARG A 5 -40.54 -12.94 31.19
N CYS A 6 -39.86 -12.82 30.05
CA CYS A 6 -39.32 -13.99 29.34
C CYS A 6 -38.48 -14.79 30.35
N ALA A 7 -38.94 -15.99 30.73
CA ALA A 7 -38.17 -16.89 31.56
C ALA A 7 -36.91 -17.28 30.78
N ILE A 8 -35.76 -16.77 31.21
CA ILE A 8 -34.47 -17.18 30.67
C ILE A 8 -34.20 -18.58 31.22
N ASP A 9 -34.59 -19.59 30.46
CA ASP A 9 -34.57 -21.01 30.82
C ASP A 9 -33.25 -21.72 30.46
N THR A 10 -32.41 -21.08 29.64
CA THR A 10 -31.17 -21.65 29.12
C THR A 10 -30.01 -20.66 29.23
N TRP A 11 -28.81 -21.20 29.41
CA TRP A 11 -27.57 -20.40 29.43
C TRP A 11 -27.36 -19.61 28.13
N ASP A 12 -27.77 -20.15 26.99
CA ASP A 12 -27.72 -19.45 25.70
C ASP A 12 -28.75 -18.32 25.60
N ALA A 13 -29.96 -18.50 26.15
CA ALA A 13 -30.93 -17.40 26.27
C ALA A 13 -30.39 -16.28 27.15
N LEU A 14 -29.69 -16.60 28.25
CA LEU A 14 -29.08 -15.59 29.12
C LEU A 14 -27.98 -14.82 28.39
N LYS A 15 -27.07 -15.53 27.72
CA LYS A 15 -26.00 -14.92 26.92
C LYS A 15 -26.58 -14.03 25.81
N ARG A 16 -27.69 -14.44 25.18
CA ARG A 16 -28.36 -13.66 24.14
C ARG A 16 -29.03 -12.40 24.70
N GLU A 17 -29.76 -12.52 25.80
CA GLU A 17 -30.45 -11.37 26.41
C GLU A 17 -29.46 -10.34 26.94
N LEU A 18 -28.39 -10.80 27.62
CA LEU A 18 -27.31 -9.92 28.08
C LEU A 18 -26.65 -9.18 26.91
N ARG A 19 -26.46 -9.85 25.77
CA ARG A 19 -25.97 -9.21 24.54
C ARG A 19 -26.96 -8.19 24.00
N SER A 20 -28.25 -8.50 23.96
CA SER A 20 -29.30 -7.59 23.49
C SER A 20 -29.36 -6.30 24.33
N GLN A 21 -29.31 -6.43 25.65
CA GLN A 21 -29.46 -5.32 26.60
C GLN A 21 -28.24 -4.40 26.64
N PHE A 22 -27.03 -4.97 26.62
CA PHE A 22 -25.79 -4.22 26.82
C PHE A 22 -24.99 -3.95 25.54
N PHE A 23 -25.31 -4.64 24.44
CA PHE A 23 -24.69 -4.46 23.12
C PHE A 23 -25.79 -4.34 22.05
N PRO A 24 -26.49 -3.19 22.00
CA PRO A 24 -27.53 -3.00 21.01
C PRO A 24 -26.92 -3.14 19.61
N GLN A 25 -27.63 -3.85 18.72
CA GLN A 25 -27.23 -4.13 17.33
C GLN A 25 -26.71 -2.90 16.57
N ASN A 26 -27.18 -1.72 16.97
CA ASN A 26 -26.71 -0.42 16.50
C ASN A 26 -25.20 -0.21 16.67
N VAL A 27 -24.57 -0.69 17.75
CA VAL A 27 -23.12 -0.56 17.99
C VAL A 27 -22.35 -1.32 16.92
N GLU A 28 -22.74 -2.55 16.62
CA GLU A 28 -22.10 -3.36 15.59
C GLU A 28 -22.29 -2.75 14.20
N ILE A 29 -23.51 -2.30 13.87
CA ILE A 29 -23.79 -1.61 12.60
C ILE A 29 -22.92 -0.36 12.44
N LEU A 30 -22.77 0.43 13.50
CA LEU A 30 -21.90 1.61 13.51
C LEU A 30 -20.43 1.22 13.36
N ALA A 31 -19.98 0.16 14.03
CA ALA A 31 -18.62 -0.35 13.92
C ALA A 31 -18.31 -0.82 12.49
N ARG A 32 -19.21 -1.59 11.86
CA ARG A 32 -19.08 -1.99 10.44
C ARG A 32 -19.04 -0.80 9.50
N ARG A 33 -19.85 0.24 9.73
CA ARG A 33 -19.80 1.49 8.95
C ARG A 33 -18.46 2.22 9.12
N LYS A 34 -17.94 2.30 10.34
CA LYS A 34 -16.62 2.89 10.63
C LYS A 34 -15.50 2.07 9.98
N LEU A 35 -15.57 0.74 10.04
CA LEU A 35 -14.61 -0.17 9.43
C LEU A 35 -14.49 0.05 7.92
N ARG A 36 -15.62 0.15 7.21
CA ARG A 36 -15.62 0.43 5.76
C ARG A 36 -14.94 1.75 5.39
N LYS A 37 -14.97 2.74 6.29
CA LYS A 37 -14.35 4.05 6.11
C LYS A 37 -12.92 4.11 6.67
N LEU A 38 -12.48 3.08 7.39
CA LEU A 38 -11.19 3.07 8.05
C LEU A 38 -10.08 2.95 7.01
N LYS A 39 -9.18 3.93 6.99
CA LYS A 39 -8.03 3.98 6.09
C LYS A 39 -6.79 4.43 6.84
N HIS A 40 -5.65 3.85 6.50
CA HIS A 40 -4.34 4.26 7.00
C HIS A 40 -3.91 5.57 6.34
N THR A 41 -4.25 6.70 6.95
CA THR A 41 -3.88 8.04 6.44
C THR A 41 -2.60 8.59 7.08
N GLY A 42 -2.45 8.45 8.40
CA GLY A 42 -1.34 8.99 9.19
C GLY A 42 -0.46 7.91 9.82
N SER A 43 -0.43 7.85 11.15
CA SER A 43 0.31 6.85 11.93
C SER A 43 -0.34 5.47 11.82
N ILE A 44 0.49 4.47 11.58
CA ILE A 44 0.09 3.07 11.50
C ILE A 44 -0.41 2.54 12.85
N GLN A 45 0.21 2.96 13.96
CA GLN A 45 -0.21 2.58 15.31
C GLN A 45 -1.63 3.09 15.61
N LYS A 46 -1.95 4.31 15.15
CA LYS A 46 -3.30 4.87 15.26
C LYS A 46 -4.31 4.02 14.46
N TYR A 47 -3.93 3.59 13.26
CA TYR A 47 -4.76 2.72 12.42
C TYR A 47 -5.00 1.36 13.10
N VAL A 48 -3.95 0.68 13.57
CA VAL A 48 -4.05 -0.61 14.27
C VAL A 48 -4.93 -0.49 15.51
N LYS A 49 -4.75 0.56 16.33
CA LYS A 49 -5.56 0.81 17.52
C LYS A 49 -7.05 0.99 17.18
N GLN A 50 -7.35 1.75 16.13
CA GLN A 50 -8.74 1.95 15.67
C GLN A 50 -9.34 0.64 15.13
N PHE A 51 -8.57 -0.10 14.33
CA PHE A 51 -8.99 -1.39 13.80
C PHE A 51 -9.29 -2.38 14.92
N ALA A 52 -8.38 -2.55 15.89
CA ALA A 52 -8.54 -3.44 17.03
C ALA A 52 -9.80 -3.12 17.86
N GLY A 53 -10.08 -1.84 18.10
CA GLY A 53 -11.32 -1.42 18.76
C GLY A 53 -12.57 -1.84 18.00
N LEU A 54 -12.59 -1.67 16.66
CA LEU A 54 -13.72 -2.09 15.84
C LEU A 54 -13.91 -3.62 15.82
N MET A 55 -12.83 -4.39 15.91
CA MET A 55 -12.91 -5.86 15.98
C MET A 55 -13.54 -6.36 17.29
N LEU A 56 -13.45 -5.59 18.38
CA LEU A 56 -14.13 -5.92 19.64
C LEU A 56 -15.65 -5.69 19.55
N ASP A 57 -16.06 -4.69 18.77
CA ASP A 57 -17.46 -4.37 18.50
C ASP A 57 -18.09 -5.33 17.47
N ILE A 58 -17.31 -5.87 16.53
CA ILE A 58 -17.77 -6.78 15.46
C ILE A 58 -17.31 -8.22 15.75
N ARG A 59 -18.09 -8.95 16.55
CA ARG A 59 -17.69 -10.25 17.11
C ARG A 59 -17.89 -11.44 16.18
N ASP A 60 -18.80 -11.33 15.21
CA ASP A 60 -19.13 -12.40 14.27
C ASP A 60 -18.23 -12.41 13.03
N MET A 61 -17.25 -11.51 12.94
CA MET A 61 -16.31 -11.46 11.83
C MET A 61 -15.32 -12.62 11.88
N SER A 62 -15.20 -13.36 10.78
CA SER A 62 -14.23 -14.44 10.65
C SER A 62 -12.80 -13.90 10.62
N GLU A 63 -11.82 -14.66 11.11
CA GLU A 63 -10.42 -14.22 11.13
C GLU A 63 -9.91 -13.84 9.73
N LYS A 64 -10.32 -14.59 8.70
CA LYS A 64 -10.01 -14.29 7.29
C LYS A 64 -10.56 -12.93 6.86
N ASP A 65 -11.80 -12.63 7.22
CA ASP A 65 -12.43 -11.34 6.91
C ASP A 65 -11.77 -10.20 7.66
N LYS A 66 -11.33 -10.42 8.90
CA LYS A 66 -10.58 -9.42 9.66
C LYS A 66 -9.26 -9.11 8.98
N VAL A 67 -8.47 -10.12 8.61
CA VAL A 67 -7.19 -9.92 7.91
C VAL A 67 -7.43 -9.22 6.58
N PHE A 68 -8.43 -9.64 5.81
CA PHE A 68 -8.79 -8.99 4.55
C PHE A 68 -9.13 -7.51 4.75
N CYS A 69 -10.02 -7.19 5.68
CA CYS A 69 -10.41 -5.81 5.98
C CYS A 69 -9.25 -4.96 6.52
N PHE A 70 -8.36 -5.57 7.31
CA PHE A 70 -7.15 -4.93 7.81
C PHE A 70 -6.24 -4.53 6.64
N VAL A 71 -5.88 -5.49 5.78
CA VAL A 71 -5.04 -5.20 4.62
C VAL A 71 -5.71 -4.19 3.71
N GLU A 72 -7.02 -4.28 3.48
CA GLU A 72 -7.75 -3.36 2.60
C GLU A 72 -7.77 -1.90 3.07
N GLY A 73 -7.63 -1.67 4.37
CA GLY A 73 -7.53 -0.33 4.96
C GLY A 73 -6.13 0.29 4.84
N LEU A 74 -5.09 -0.47 4.51
CA LEU A 74 -3.71 0.01 4.48
C LEU A 74 -3.36 0.80 3.20
N LYS A 75 -2.24 1.54 3.25
CA LYS A 75 -1.66 2.21 2.09
C LYS A 75 -1.14 1.19 1.07
N PRO A 76 -1.16 1.47 -0.24
CA PRO A 76 -0.78 0.51 -1.28
C PRO A 76 0.57 -0.18 -1.05
N TRP A 77 1.63 0.58 -0.75
CA TRP A 77 2.96 0.03 -0.46
C TRP A 77 2.96 -0.96 0.72
N THR A 78 2.23 -0.65 1.79
CA THR A 78 2.11 -1.53 2.96
C THR A 78 1.35 -2.81 2.60
N LYS A 79 0.27 -2.70 1.80
CA LYS A 79 -0.47 -3.88 1.31
C LYS A 79 0.46 -4.82 0.55
N THR A 80 1.25 -4.31 -0.39
CA THR A 80 2.20 -5.11 -1.18
C THR A 80 3.17 -5.88 -0.29
N LYS A 81 3.75 -5.22 0.72
CA LYS A 81 4.67 -5.84 1.68
C LYS A 81 4.02 -6.95 2.50
N LEU A 82 2.77 -6.77 2.91
CA LEU A 82 2.03 -7.80 3.66
C LEU A 82 1.66 -9.00 2.79
N TYR A 83 1.31 -8.79 1.51
CA TYR A 83 1.08 -9.89 0.57
C TYR A 83 2.34 -10.72 0.32
N GLU A 84 3.52 -10.08 0.21
CA GLU A 84 4.81 -10.78 0.13
C GLU A 84 5.05 -11.68 1.35
N GLN A 85 4.65 -11.24 2.54
CA GLN A 85 4.80 -11.97 3.80
C GLN A 85 3.74 -13.05 4.03
N ARG A 86 2.74 -13.20 3.15
CA ARG A 86 1.69 -14.24 3.21
C ARG A 86 1.00 -14.35 4.57
N VAL A 87 0.68 -13.21 5.17
CA VAL A 87 0.03 -13.12 6.48
C VAL A 87 -1.33 -13.84 6.47
N GLN A 88 -1.57 -14.71 7.46
CA GLN A 88 -2.81 -15.50 7.57
C GLN A 88 -3.69 -15.12 8.76
N ASP A 89 -3.13 -14.44 9.75
CA ASP A 89 -3.80 -14.08 11.01
C ASP A 89 -3.47 -12.63 11.41
N LEU A 90 -4.33 -12.02 12.24
CA LEU A 90 -4.16 -10.63 12.67
C LEU A 90 -2.87 -10.40 13.47
N THR A 91 -2.42 -11.38 14.24
CA THR A 91 -1.22 -11.23 15.08
C THR A 91 0.01 -11.10 14.20
N SER A 92 0.14 -11.97 13.20
CA SER A 92 1.15 -11.89 12.16
C SER A 92 1.03 -10.58 11.37
N ALA A 93 -0.19 -10.10 11.09
CA ALA A 93 -0.41 -8.83 10.40
C ALA A 93 0.11 -7.63 11.21
N TYR A 94 -0.16 -7.61 12.51
CA TYR A 94 0.32 -6.55 13.40
C TYR A 94 1.84 -6.58 13.54
N ALA A 95 2.43 -7.76 13.76
CA ALA A 95 3.87 -7.91 13.85
C ALA A 95 4.59 -7.50 12.54
N ALA A 96 4.05 -7.90 11.40
CA ALA A 96 4.54 -7.52 10.06
C ALA A 96 4.56 -5.99 9.90
N VAL A 97 3.45 -5.36 10.27
CA VAL A 97 3.27 -3.92 10.18
C VAL A 97 4.23 -3.20 11.13
N GLU A 98 4.34 -3.60 12.40
CA GLU A 98 5.28 -2.99 13.33
C GLU A 98 6.72 -3.07 12.82
N ARG A 99 7.12 -4.22 12.28
CA ARG A 99 8.47 -4.43 11.72
C ARG A 99 8.77 -3.55 10.50
N LEU A 100 7.74 -3.21 9.73
CA LEU A 100 7.85 -2.39 8.54
C LEU A 100 8.04 -0.90 8.86
N PHE A 101 7.51 -0.45 9.99
CA PHE A 101 7.58 0.94 10.43
C PHE A 101 8.54 1.15 11.61
N ASP A 102 9.29 0.12 12.00
CA ASP A 102 10.34 0.23 13.00
C ASP A 102 11.48 1.11 12.45
N PRO A 103 11.74 2.29 13.07
CA PRO A 103 12.79 3.20 12.62
C PRO A 103 14.20 2.59 12.66
N SER A 104 14.40 1.46 13.36
CA SER A 104 15.70 0.77 13.38
C SER A 104 16.01 -0.04 12.11
N ASN A 105 15.04 -0.26 11.21
CA ASN A 105 15.20 -1.17 10.07
C ASN A 105 15.89 -0.50 8.85
N ASP A 106 16.14 0.80 8.91
CA ASP A 106 16.77 1.59 7.84
C ASP A 106 18.29 1.32 7.69
N SER A 107 18.89 0.55 8.61
CA SER A 107 20.31 0.21 8.54
C SER A 107 20.65 -0.93 7.57
N GLN A 108 19.66 -1.62 6.97
CA GLN A 108 19.91 -2.77 6.09
C GLN A 108 19.96 -2.43 4.59
N ASP A 109 19.58 -1.22 4.17
CA ASP A 109 19.55 -0.82 2.74
C ASP A 109 20.73 0.05 2.28
N THR A 110 21.90 -0.08 2.91
CA THR A 110 23.14 0.60 2.46
C THR A 110 24.06 -0.30 1.63
N ARG A 111 23.65 -1.53 1.28
CA ARG A 111 24.57 -2.50 0.66
C ARG A 111 24.27 -2.89 -0.78
N ARG A 112 23.48 -2.11 -1.51
CA ARG A 112 23.32 -2.27 -2.96
C ARG A 112 23.52 -0.97 -3.70
N HIS A 113 24.75 -0.44 -3.69
CA HIS A 113 25.37 0.22 -4.85
C HIS A 113 26.84 0.54 -4.52
N PRO A 114 27.82 -0.09 -5.19
CA PRO A 114 29.03 0.59 -5.55
C PRO A 114 28.97 0.85 -7.05
N SER A 115 28.59 2.07 -7.40
CA SER A 115 28.90 2.66 -8.70
C SER A 115 30.42 2.72 -8.84
N SER A 116 31.01 1.73 -9.52
CA SER A 116 32.42 1.77 -9.91
C SER A 116 32.56 2.50 -11.24
N SER A 117 32.70 3.82 -11.20
CA SER A 117 33.25 4.62 -12.29
C SER A 117 34.79 4.59 -12.20
N SER A 118 35.40 3.53 -12.74
CA SER A 118 36.87 3.48 -12.84
C SER A 118 37.36 4.08 -14.17
N ARG A 119 37.91 5.30 -14.04
CA ARG A 119 38.88 5.96 -14.93
C ARG A 119 39.69 4.97 -15.79
N GLY A 120 39.48 5.01 -17.10
CA GLY A 120 40.35 4.43 -18.11
C GLY A 120 41.06 5.52 -18.91
N SER A 121 42.14 6.06 -18.35
CA SER A 121 43.13 6.87 -19.07
C SER A 121 43.99 5.95 -19.92
N ARG A 122 44.11 6.21 -21.24
CA ARG A 122 45.38 6.12 -22.00
C ARG A 122 45.22 6.51 -23.46
N ASN A 123 46.13 7.41 -23.84
CA ASN A 123 46.43 7.91 -25.18
C ASN A 123 46.62 6.81 -26.22
N ASN A 124 46.27 7.09 -27.49
CA ASN A 124 47.05 6.66 -28.64
C ASN A 124 46.75 7.54 -29.87
N ARG A 125 47.70 8.44 -30.15
CA ARG A 125 47.92 9.08 -31.44
C ARG A 125 48.83 8.15 -32.26
N PRO A 126 48.63 8.01 -33.57
CA PRO A 126 49.75 8.31 -34.45
C PRO A 126 49.38 9.15 -35.68
N SER A 127 50.43 9.69 -36.27
CA SER A 127 50.50 10.82 -37.19
C SER A 127 50.03 10.54 -38.63
N SER A 128 49.73 11.64 -39.33
CA SER A 128 49.33 11.79 -40.75
C SER A 128 50.23 11.10 -41.79
N PRO A 129 49.79 11.03 -43.06
CA PRO A 129 50.32 12.03 -44.02
C PRO A 129 49.28 12.64 -45.00
N LYS A 130 49.66 13.82 -45.52
CA LYS A 130 48.98 14.71 -46.48
C LYS A 130 48.62 14.04 -47.81
N THR A 131 47.57 14.53 -48.49
CA THR A 131 47.65 15.16 -49.83
C THR A 131 46.46 16.08 -50.14
N THR A 132 46.82 17.27 -50.64
CA THR A 132 46.18 18.19 -51.59
C THR A 132 44.79 17.90 -52.20
N GLY A 133 43.96 18.95 -52.17
CA GLY A 133 43.33 19.48 -53.39
C GLY A 133 41.79 19.43 -53.47
N GLY A 134 41.17 20.59 -53.65
CA GLY A 134 39.89 20.68 -54.33
C GLY A 134 38.83 21.53 -53.66
N ASP A 135 38.84 22.84 -53.98
CA ASP A 135 37.63 23.65 -54.04
C ASP A 135 36.49 22.92 -54.75
N ARG A 136 35.26 23.03 -54.22
CA ARG A 136 34.06 23.31 -55.02
C ARG A 136 32.85 23.59 -54.12
N ARG A 137 32.44 24.85 -54.17
CA ARG A 137 31.07 25.30 -53.89
C ARG A 137 30.12 24.55 -54.83
N PHE A 138 28.97 24.08 -54.34
CA PHE A 138 27.76 23.99 -55.16
C PHE A 138 26.52 24.15 -54.28
N ASN A 139 25.83 25.27 -54.50
CA ASN A 139 24.41 25.46 -54.22
C ASN A 139 23.61 24.42 -55.01
N GLY A 140 22.55 23.89 -54.40
CA GLY A 140 21.58 23.03 -55.06
C GLY A 140 20.23 23.19 -54.39
N ASP A 141 19.43 24.09 -54.95
CA ASP A 141 18.00 24.26 -54.69
C ASP A 141 17.23 22.94 -54.70
N ARG A 142 16.33 22.78 -53.72
CA ARG A 142 15.09 22.01 -53.88
C ARG A 142 13.98 22.53 -52.94
N ARG A 143 13.22 23.50 -53.46
CA ARG A 143 11.75 23.62 -53.33
C ARG A 143 11.11 22.25 -53.68
N SER A 144 9.94 21.79 -53.23
CA SER A 144 8.80 22.23 -52.43
C SER A 144 8.07 20.91 -52.04
N HIS A 145 7.31 20.76 -50.94
CA HIS A 145 5.87 20.98 -50.92
C HIS A 145 5.30 20.77 -49.50
N GLN A 146 4.25 21.53 -49.24
CA GLN A 146 3.39 21.60 -48.06
C GLN A 146 2.56 20.32 -47.85
N SER A 147 2.15 20.08 -46.60
CA SER A 147 0.73 19.84 -46.30
C SER A 147 0.40 20.26 -44.86
N ASN A 148 -0.80 20.83 -44.78
CA ASN A 148 -1.41 21.58 -43.71
C ASN A 148 -2.52 20.71 -43.11
N THR A 149 -2.71 20.73 -41.79
CA THR A 149 -4.04 20.62 -41.13
C THR A 149 -3.89 20.85 -39.63
N GLY A 150 -4.22 22.07 -39.20
CA GLY A 150 -4.75 22.29 -37.85
C GLY A 150 -6.24 22.03 -37.85
N ASN A 151 -6.77 21.48 -36.75
CA ASN A 151 -8.18 21.61 -36.40
C ASN A 151 -8.26 21.91 -34.90
N SER A 152 -9.04 22.95 -34.61
CA SER A 152 -9.68 23.19 -33.32
C SER A 152 -10.85 22.23 -33.11
#